data_AF-A0A9C8AD56-F1
#
_entry.id   AF-A0A9C8AD56-F1
#
_cell.length_a   1.000
_cell.length_b   1.000
_cell.length_c   1.000
_cell.angle_alpha   90.00
_cell.angle_beta   90.00
_cell.angle_gamma   90.00
#
_symmetry.space_group_name_H-M   'P 1'
#
loop_
_entity.id
_entity.type
_entity.pdbx_description
1 polymer ?
#
loop_
_entity_poly.entity_id
_entity_poly.type
_entity_poly.pdbx_seq_one_letter_code
_entity_poly.pdbx_strand_id
1 'polypeptide(L)'
;MSNQSTQKTTHKTRHSASVPVIWAISTLLAGSLFTAGCSQDDATSQKTESSAVDAATSQKAESSTVDAATSQKTDSSAVEGVATTTKVSSKNTPQINLSGFDLAKGEQVYNSLCMACHLAAVAGAPKFGDKEAWAPRITQGMDTLFSHSLSGFNAMPPKGGNISLPDEDVKNAVAFMVSKAQ
;
A
#
# COMPACT_ATOMS: atom_id res chain seq x y z
N MET A 1 -29.28 -38.80 44.69
CA MET A 1 -30.18 -38.99 43.53
C MET A 1 -29.38 -38.82 42.24
N SER A 2 -29.38 -39.86 41.40
CA SER A 2 -29.17 -39.91 39.92
C SER A 2 -27.92 -39.23 39.34
N ASN A 3 -26.86 -39.90 38.86
CA ASN A 3 -26.69 -41.10 38.01
C ASN A 3 -27.15 -40.94 36.54
N GLN A 4 -26.15 -40.92 35.64
CA GLN A 4 -26.16 -41.24 34.19
C GLN A 4 -27.06 -40.42 33.25
N SER A 5 -26.46 -39.84 32.20
CA SER A 5 -26.65 -40.39 30.85
C SER A 5 -25.78 -39.67 29.82
N THR A 6 -24.86 -40.45 29.26
CA THR A 6 -24.21 -40.26 27.96
C THR A 6 -25.21 -39.98 26.85
N GLN A 7 -25.00 -38.95 26.03
CA GLN A 7 -25.36 -39.02 24.61
C GLN A 7 -24.27 -38.40 23.74
N LYS A 8 -23.45 -39.31 23.22
CA LYS A 8 -22.58 -39.16 22.07
C LYS A 8 -23.48 -39.32 20.84
N THR A 9 -23.86 -38.23 20.17
CA THR A 9 -24.55 -38.32 18.87
C THR A 9 -23.64 -37.77 17.79
N THR A 10 -22.93 -38.71 17.19
CA THR A 10 -22.24 -38.58 15.92
C THR A 10 -23.25 -38.31 14.80
N HIS A 11 -23.35 -37.07 14.33
CA HIS A 11 -24.00 -36.80 13.03
C HIS A 11 -22.96 -36.93 11.91
N LYS A 12 -22.78 -38.16 11.46
CA LYS A 12 -22.22 -38.48 10.15
C LYS A 12 -23.38 -38.91 9.25
N THR A 13 -23.83 -38.03 8.37
CA THR A 13 -24.62 -38.41 7.20
C THR A 13 -24.17 -37.59 6.00
N ARG A 14 -23.57 -38.34 5.07
CA ARG A 14 -23.17 -37.95 3.72
C ARG A 14 -24.40 -37.63 2.86
N HIS A 15 -24.32 -36.58 2.06
CA HIS A 15 -24.91 -36.44 0.73
C HIS A 15 -23.92 -35.53 -0.04
N SER A 16 -23.07 -35.94 -0.98
CA SER A 16 -23.21 -36.76 -2.19
C SER A 16 -24.14 -36.13 -3.25
N ALA A 17 -23.61 -36.03 -4.48
CA ALA A 17 -24.11 -35.40 -5.71
C ALA A 17 -23.86 -33.87 -5.78
N SER A 18 -22.95 -33.31 -6.61
CA SER A 18 -22.58 -33.55 -8.01
C SER A 18 -23.73 -33.33 -8.99
N VAL A 19 -23.87 -32.11 -9.52
CA VAL A 19 -24.39 -31.83 -10.87
C VAL A 19 -23.70 -30.56 -11.43
N PRO A 20 -23.33 -30.51 -12.73
CA PRO A 20 -22.30 -29.63 -13.30
C PRO A 20 -22.85 -28.43 -14.09
N VAL A 21 -21.93 -27.53 -14.45
CA VAL A 21 -21.82 -26.76 -15.71
C VAL A 21 -23.14 -26.49 -16.46
N ILE A 22 -23.58 -25.23 -16.42
CA ILE A 22 -24.38 -24.64 -17.51
C ILE A 22 -23.64 -23.41 -18.00
N TRP A 23 -22.71 -23.66 -18.92
CA TRP A 23 -22.18 -22.67 -19.86
C TRP A 23 -23.02 -22.84 -21.13
N ALA A 24 -24.01 -21.96 -21.36
CA ALA A 24 -24.67 -21.86 -22.66
C ALA A 24 -25.45 -20.54 -22.79
N ILE A 25 -24.90 -19.59 -23.55
CA ILE A 25 -25.43 -19.08 -24.84
C ILE A 25 -26.56 -18.05 -24.70
N SER A 26 -26.26 -16.79 -25.04
CA SER A 26 -26.92 -16.12 -26.17
C SER A 26 -26.22 -14.80 -26.51
N THR A 27 -25.53 -14.85 -27.64
CA THR A 27 -25.15 -13.75 -28.52
C THR A 27 -26.39 -13.01 -29.07
N LEU A 28 -26.30 -11.69 -29.23
CA LEU A 28 -26.75 -10.87 -30.39
C LEU A 28 -27.02 -9.43 -29.89
N LEU A 29 -26.16 -8.45 -30.21
CA LEU A 29 -26.06 -7.70 -31.48
C LEU A 29 -27.05 -6.52 -31.54
N ALA A 30 -26.55 -5.34 -31.17
CA ALA A 30 -26.85 -4.00 -31.73
C ALA A 30 -26.03 -3.01 -30.88
N GLY A 31 -25.07 -2.26 -31.37
CA GLY A 31 -25.13 -1.42 -32.56
C GLY A 31 -25.57 -0.02 -32.14
N SER A 32 -24.60 0.84 -31.78
CA SER A 32 -24.75 2.30 -31.84
C SER A 32 -23.37 2.96 -31.83
N LEU A 33 -22.82 3.06 -33.03
CA LEU A 33 -21.86 4.11 -33.38
C LEU A 33 -22.61 5.45 -33.25
N PHE A 34 -22.31 6.25 -32.23
CA PHE A 34 -22.67 7.67 -32.25
C PHE A 34 -21.44 8.46 -32.69
N THR A 35 -21.37 8.64 -34.01
CA THR A 35 -20.42 9.53 -34.68
C THR A 35 -21.02 10.94 -34.74
N ALA A 36 -20.21 11.91 -34.33
CA ALA A 36 -20.15 13.31 -34.78
C ALA A 36 -21.47 14.09 -34.98
N GLY A 37 -21.71 15.05 -34.09
CA GLY A 37 -22.55 16.23 -34.34
C GLY A 37 -21.85 17.48 -33.80
N CYS A 38 -21.36 18.32 -34.73
CA CYS A 38 -20.96 19.72 -34.49
C CYS A 38 -22.13 20.65 -34.86
N SER A 39 -22.00 21.92 -34.42
CA SER A 39 -22.72 23.14 -34.86
C SER A 39 -24.05 23.45 -34.13
N GLN A 40 -24.35 24.66 -33.64
CA GLN A 40 -23.75 26.01 -33.56
C GLN A 40 -24.76 26.83 -32.66
N ASP A 41 -24.45 27.84 -31.82
CA ASP A 41 -24.16 29.29 -32.00
C ASP A 41 -24.07 29.89 -30.55
N ASP A 42 -23.33 30.95 -30.15
CA ASP A 42 -23.23 32.31 -30.69
C ASP A 42 -22.02 33.07 -30.06
N ALA A 43 -21.41 33.95 -30.86
CA ALA A 43 -20.55 35.13 -30.59
C ALA A 43 -19.37 35.03 -29.58
N THR A 44 -18.19 35.60 -29.80
CA THR A 44 -17.81 36.77 -30.58
C THR A 44 -16.33 36.69 -30.97
N SER A 45 -15.98 37.57 -31.90
CA SER A 45 -14.85 37.56 -32.81
C SER A 45 -13.49 37.96 -32.21
N GLN A 46 -12.46 37.77 -33.07
CA GLN A 46 -11.08 38.28 -33.09
C GLN A 46 -9.99 37.30 -32.63
N LYS A 47 -8.87 37.10 -33.34
CA LYS A 47 -8.34 37.60 -34.62
C LYS A 47 -6.95 36.93 -34.77
N THR A 48 -6.63 36.41 -35.96
CA THR A 48 -5.28 36.21 -36.57
C THR A 48 -4.26 35.34 -35.84
N GLU A 49 -3.29 34.68 -36.45
CA GLU A 49 -2.94 34.29 -37.81
C GLU A 49 -1.66 33.42 -37.62
N SER A 50 -1.60 32.32 -38.35
CA SER A 50 -0.40 31.70 -38.95
C SER A 50 0.99 32.01 -38.32
N SER A 51 1.75 30.99 -37.95
CA SER A 51 2.72 30.39 -38.88
C SER A 51 3.74 29.52 -38.13
N ALA A 52 4.21 28.51 -38.86
CA ALA A 52 5.16 27.47 -38.48
C ALA A 52 6.47 27.99 -37.87
N VAL A 53 7.09 27.16 -37.02
CA VAL A 53 8.55 27.07 -36.94
C VAL A 53 9.00 25.61 -36.80
N ASP A 54 9.69 25.17 -37.84
CA ASP A 54 10.60 24.02 -37.85
C ASP A 54 12.01 24.48 -37.43
N ALA A 55 12.83 23.50 -37.05
CA ALA A 55 14.29 23.49 -37.09
C ALA A 55 15.13 24.24 -36.03
N ALA A 56 15.72 23.42 -35.16
CA ALA A 56 17.17 23.21 -35.02
C ALA A 56 18.12 24.29 -34.43
N THR A 57 18.94 23.79 -33.50
CA THR A 57 20.40 24.01 -33.31
C THR A 57 20.94 25.17 -32.45
N SER A 58 21.33 24.80 -31.22
CA SER A 58 22.65 24.92 -30.56
C SER A 58 23.55 26.18 -30.68
N GLN A 59 23.89 26.77 -29.52
CA GLN A 59 25.21 27.23 -28.96
C GLN A 59 24.92 28.24 -27.82
N LYS A 60 25.21 28.03 -26.52
CA LYS A 60 26.45 27.87 -25.70
C LYS A 60 27.06 29.19 -25.14
N ALA A 61 27.18 29.20 -23.80
CA ALA A 61 28.06 29.94 -22.86
C ALA A 61 27.79 31.45 -22.66
N GLU A 62 27.91 32.05 -21.47
CA GLU A 62 28.91 31.88 -20.41
C GLU A 62 28.51 32.55 -19.06
N SER A 63 29.03 32.01 -17.93
CA SER A 63 29.38 32.67 -16.64
C SER A 63 28.29 33.29 -15.74
N SER A 64 28.38 33.29 -14.40
CA SER A 64 29.45 32.90 -13.47
C SER A 64 28.91 32.76 -12.02
N THR A 65 29.49 31.80 -11.30
CA THR A 65 29.93 31.74 -9.88
C THR A 65 29.09 32.28 -8.70
N VAL A 66 28.86 31.41 -7.69
CA VAL A 66 29.47 31.49 -6.34
C VAL A 66 29.49 30.12 -5.63
N ASP A 67 30.70 29.64 -5.36
CA ASP A 67 31.19 28.71 -4.32
C ASP A 67 30.81 29.17 -2.88
N ALA A 68 30.94 28.46 -1.75
CA ALA A 68 31.36 27.13 -1.32
C ALA A 68 31.16 27.06 0.23
N ALA A 69 31.31 25.85 0.79
CA ALA A 69 31.78 25.49 2.15
C ALA A 69 30.86 24.43 2.78
N THR A 70 31.11 23.13 2.61
CA THR A 70 32.12 22.29 3.28
C THR A 70 31.91 22.12 4.79
N SER A 71 31.68 20.88 5.21
CA SER A 71 32.33 20.29 6.39
C SER A 71 32.18 18.77 6.34
N GLN A 72 33.34 18.10 6.31
CA GLN A 72 33.51 16.67 6.55
C GLN A 72 33.79 16.42 8.04
N LYS A 73 33.77 15.11 8.38
CA LYS A 73 34.41 14.40 9.52
C LYS A 73 33.37 13.88 10.54
N THR A 74 33.01 12.59 10.59
CA THR A 74 33.71 11.37 11.07
C THR A 74 34.24 11.41 12.51
N ASP A 75 33.58 10.70 13.43
CA ASP A 75 34.02 9.39 13.94
C ASP A 75 33.22 8.96 15.19
N SER A 76 32.94 7.65 15.23
CA SER A 76 32.72 6.72 16.36
C SER A 76 32.38 7.25 17.76
N SER A 77 31.41 6.62 18.43
CA SER A 77 31.66 5.36 19.16
C SER A 77 30.49 4.96 20.07
N ALA A 78 30.30 3.66 20.10
CA ALA A 78 29.51 2.81 21.01
C ALA A 78 28.92 3.42 22.29
N VAL A 79 27.67 3.04 22.56
CA VAL A 79 27.34 2.38 23.83
C VAL A 79 26.56 1.09 23.59
N GLU A 80 27.20 -0.01 24.01
CA GLU A 80 26.58 -1.26 24.38
C GLU A 80 25.52 -1.06 25.49
N GLY A 81 24.53 -1.94 25.47
CA GLY A 81 23.50 -2.10 26.49
C GLY A 81 22.36 -2.92 25.90
N VAL A 82 22.58 -4.19 25.59
CA VAL A 82 22.37 -5.35 26.49
C VAL A 82 20.91 -5.54 26.89
N ALA A 83 20.50 -6.81 26.88
CA ALA A 83 19.22 -7.38 27.31
C ALA A 83 18.20 -7.51 26.15
N THR A 84 17.79 -8.70 25.70
CA THR A 84 17.98 -10.04 26.24
C THR A 84 17.70 -11.06 25.14
N THR A 85 18.59 -12.02 24.96
CA THR A 85 18.24 -13.33 24.42
C THR A 85 17.29 -14.01 25.41
N THR A 86 15.99 -13.82 25.25
CA THR A 86 14.99 -14.70 25.84
C THR A 86 14.67 -15.80 24.83
N LYS A 87 15.38 -16.91 25.01
CA LYS A 87 14.84 -18.27 25.02
C LYS A 87 13.69 -18.54 24.03
N VAL A 88 14.05 -19.05 22.85
CA VAL A 88 13.13 -19.80 22.00
C VAL A 88 12.59 -20.99 22.79
N SER A 89 11.27 -21.03 22.96
CA SER A 89 10.53 -22.27 23.15
C SER A 89 9.09 -22.09 22.72
N SER A 90 8.70 -22.92 21.74
CA SER A 90 7.34 -23.39 21.49
C SER A 90 6.43 -22.52 20.61
N LYS A 91 6.38 -22.87 19.32
CA LYS A 91 5.21 -22.81 18.41
C LYS A 91 4.24 -21.63 18.66
N ASN A 92 4.74 -20.40 18.57
CA ASN A 92 3.92 -19.20 18.60
C ASN A 92 4.56 -18.18 17.65
N THR A 93 3.86 -17.82 16.58
CA THR A 93 4.31 -16.74 15.69
C THR A 93 4.57 -15.48 16.53
N PRO A 94 5.70 -14.77 16.36
CA PRO A 94 5.94 -13.51 17.08
C PRO A 94 4.83 -12.51 16.78
N GLN A 95 3.96 -12.28 17.75
CA GLN A 95 2.93 -11.24 17.68
C GLN A 95 3.54 -9.94 18.16
N ILE A 96 3.38 -8.87 17.38
CA ILE A 96 3.84 -7.53 17.77
C ILE A 96 2.83 -6.92 18.74
N ASN A 97 3.35 -6.34 19.81
CA ASN A 97 2.54 -5.51 20.70
C ASN A 97 2.34 -4.14 20.06
N LEU A 98 1.07 -3.77 19.84
CA LEU A 98 0.67 -2.52 19.19
C LEU A 98 -0.07 -1.57 20.13
N SER A 99 -0.02 -1.77 21.45
CA SER A 99 -0.78 -0.97 22.43
C SER A 99 -0.38 0.51 22.51
N GLY A 100 0.76 0.88 21.91
CA GLY A 100 1.23 2.26 21.82
C GLY A 100 0.73 3.04 20.59
N PHE A 101 -0.08 2.41 19.73
CA PHE A 101 -0.56 3.02 18.48
C PHE A 101 -2.08 3.21 18.50
N ASP A 102 -2.55 4.31 17.91
CA ASP A 102 -3.98 4.51 17.68
C ASP A 102 -4.39 3.80 16.39
N LEU A 103 -4.89 2.56 16.54
CA LEU A 103 -5.31 1.75 15.41
C LEU A 103 -6.56 2.29 14.70
N ALA A 104 -7.41 3.04 15.40
CA ALA A 104 -8.61 3.64 14.79
C ALA A 104 -8.22 4.81 13.88
N LYS A 105 -7.28 5.65 14.34
CA LYS A 105 -6.67 6.68 13.49
C LYS A 105 -5.89 6.06 12.33
N GLY A 106 -5.14 4.98 12.59
CA GLY A 106 -4.42 4.23 11.58
C GLY A 106 -5.34 3.67 10.48
N GLU A 107 -6.50 3.16 10.85
CA GLU A 107 -7.52 2.68 9.90
C GLU A 107 -8.04 3.81 8.99
N GLN A 108 -8.27 5.01 9.53
CA GLN A 108 -8.69 6.17 8.73
C GLN A 108 -7.65 6.56 7.69
N VAL A 109 -6.37 6.60 8.08
CA VAL A 109 -5.25 6.90 7.18
C VAL A 109 -5.08 5.80 6.14
N TYR A 110 -5.19 4.53 6.56
CA TYR A 110 -5.17 3.39 5.64
C TYR A 110 -6.26 3.51 4.58
N ASN A 111 -7.51 3.73 4.98
CA ASN A 111 -8.66 3.79 4.08
C ASN A 111 -8.57 4.97 3.11
N SER A 112 -8.01 6.10 3.53
CA SER A 112 -7.91 7.31 2.70
C SER A 112 -6.76 7.26 1.69
N LEU A 113 -5.64 6.61 2.01
CA LEU A 113 -4.41 6.70 1.23
C LEU A 113 -3.77 5.34 0.92
N CYS A 114 -3.53 4.53 1.95
CA CYS A 114 -2.74 3.31 1.81
C CYS A 114 -3.48 2.19 1.05
N MET A 115 -4.81 2.15 1.17
CA MET A 115 -5.67 1.12 0.57
C MET A 115 -5.54 1.07 -0.95
N ALA A 116 -5.29 2.21 -1.60
CA ALA A 116 -5.17 2.32 -3.06
C ALA A 116 -4.15 1.33 -3.65
N CYS A 117 -3.07 1.06 -2.92
CA CYS A 117 -2.05 0.10 -3.35
C CYS A 117 -2.12 -1.21 -2.58
N HIS A 118 -2.36 -1.16 -1.27
CA HIS A 118 -2.25 -2.34 -0.40
C HIS A 118 -3.46 -3.27 -0.43
N LEU A 119 -4.63 -2.83 -0.91
CA LEU A 119 -5.79 -3.73 -1.01
C LEU A 119 -5.62 -4.75 -2.15
N ALA A 120 -5.16 -4.28 -3.30
CA ALA A 120 -5.00 -5.06 -4.53
C ALA A 120 -3.55 -5.49 -4.80
N ALA A 121 -2.61 -5.18 -3.90
CA ALA A 121 -1.18 -5.47 -4.07
C ALA A 121 -0.58 -4.81 -5.34
N VAL A 122 -0.97 -3.56 -5.61
CA VAL A 122 -0.52 -2.82 -6.79
C VAL A 122 0.99 -2.61 -6.73
N ALA A 123 1.67 -2.75 -7.87
CA ALA A 123 3.11 -2.57 -8.00
C ALA A 123 3.96 -3.41 -7.02
N GLY A 124 3.44 -4.58 -6.60
CA GLY A 124 4.12 -5.45 -5.64
C GLY A 124 3.98 -5.02 -4.17
N ALA A 125 3.07 -4.11 -3.87
CA ALA A 125 2.73 -3.76 -2.48
C ALA A 125 2.24 -5.00 -1.71
N PRO A 126 2.63 -5.19 -0.44
CA PRO A 126 2.11 -6.30 0.35
C PRO A 126 0.60 -6.15 0.55
N LYS A 127 -0.15 -7.22 0.24
CA LYS A 127 -1.61 -7.23 0.34
C LYS A 127 -2.04 -7.08 1.79
N PHE A 128 -3.00 -6.21 2.06
CA PHE A 128 -3.57 -6.02 3.39
C PHE A 128 -4.20 -7.31 3.91
N GLY A 129 -3.87 -7.67 5.16
CA GLY A 129 -4.37 -8.88 5.83
C GLY A 129 -3.70 -10.19 5.40
N ASP A 130 -2.78 -10.17 4.44
CA ASP A 130 -2.07 -11.37 3.99
C ASP A 130 -0.95 -11.75 4.95
N LYS A 131 -1.22 -12.70 5.85
CA LYS A 131 -0.26 -13.08 6.89
C LYS A 131 1.05 -13.63 6.32
N GLU A 132 1.01 -14.32 5.18
CA GLU A 132 2.21 -14.91 4.58
C GLU A 132 3.09 -13.83 3.96
N ALA A 133 2.49 -12.85 3.27
CA ALA A 133 3.22 -11.71 2.71
C ALA A 133 3.80 -10.78 3.80
N TRP A 134 3.15 -10.70 4.96
CA TRP A 134 3.56 -9.80 6.06
C TRP A 134 4.50 -10.44 7.07
N ALA A 135 4.48 -11.75 7.29
CA ALA A 135 5.37 -12.44 8.23
C ALA A 135 6.88 -12.07 8.07
N PRO A 136 7.49 -12.12 6.87
CA PRO A 136 8.90 -11.75 6.70
C PRO A 136 9.15 -10.24 6.86
N ARG A 137 8.11 -9.41 6.82
CA ARG A 137 8.19 -7.95 7.02
C ARG A 137 8.12 -7.62 8.49
N ILE A 138 7.18 -8.24 9.20
CA ILE A 138 7.01 -8.13 10.64
C ILE A 138 8.28 -8.60 11.38
N THR A 139 8.95 -9.63 10.85
CA THR A 139 10.23 -10.14 11.39
C THR A 139 11.35 -9.10 11.34
N GLN A 140 11.30 -8.11 10.43
CA GLN A 140 12.29 -7.03 10.38
C GLN A 140 12.12 -6.03 11.53
N GLY A 141 10.96 -6.05 12.20
CA GLY A 141 10.63 -5.13 13.29
C GLY A 141 9.86 -3.89 12.83
N MET A 142 9.13 -3.28 13.76
CA MET A 142 8.27 -2.12 13.48
C MET A 142 9.07 -0.90 13.05
N ASP A 143 10.26 -0.67 13.62
CA ASP A 143 11.10 0.48 13.29
C ASP A 143 11.49 0.51 11.81
N THR A 144 11.83 -0.64 11.24
CA THR A 144 12.13 -0.77 9.80
C THR A 144 10.89 -0.49 8.95
N LEU A 145 9.73 -1.02 9.33
CA LEU A 145 8.48 -0.75 8.62
C LEU A 145 8.11 0.73 8.65
N PHE A 146 8.29 1.40 9.78
CA PHE A 146 8.07 2.84 9.91
C PHE A 146 9.06 3.64 9.07
N SER A 147 10.35 3.31 9.13
CA SER A 147 11.38 3.98 8.34
C SER A 147 11.05 3.92 6.84
N HIS A 148 10.80 2.72 6.31
CA HIS A 148 10.41 2.54 4.91
C HIS A 148 9.11 3.27 4.55
N SER A 149 8.15 3.34 5.46
CA SER A 149 6.88 4.01 5.20
C SER A 149 7.00 5.53 5.19
N LEU A 150 7.90 6.08 6.00
CA LEU A 150 8.17 7.52 6.08
C LEU A 150 9.08 7.97 4.93
N SER A 151 10.16 7.26 4.64
CA SER A 151 11.12 7.61 3.60
C SER A 151 10.71 7.17 2.20
N GLY A 152 9.74 6.27 2.09
CA GLY A 152 9.47 5.54 0.85
C GLY A 152 10.40 4.33 0.69
N PHE A 153 9.92 3.32 -0.05
CA PHE A 153 10.66 2.08 -0.30
C PHE A 153 10.14 1.38 -1.57
N ASN A 154 11.04 1.04 -2.49
CA ASN A 154 10.69 0.52 -3.82
C ASN A 154 9.67 1.43 -4.53
N ALA A 155 8.53 0.87 -4.94
CA ALA A 155 7.43 1.59 -5.59
C ALA A 155 6.53 2.35 -4.59
N MET A 156 6.73 2.19 -3.27
CA MET A 156 5.95 2.90 -2.26
C MET A 156 6.52 4.32 -2.07
N PRO A 157 5.74 5.38 -2.36
CA PRO A 157 6.19 6.75 -2.17
C PRO A 157 6.34 7.10 -0.68
N PRO A 158 7.17 8.12 -0.34
CA PRO A 158 7.29 8.62 1.03
C PRO A 158 5.94 9.00 1.62
N LYS A 159 5.69 8.59 2.87
CA LYS A 159 4.46 8.88 3.63
C LYS A 159 3.18 8.49 2.88
N GLY A 160 3.24 7.41 2.09
CA GLY A 160 2.10 6.95 1.29
C GLY A 160 1.67 7.92 0.19
N GLY A 161 2.54 8.86 -0.22
CA GLY A 161 2.27 9.84 -1.26
C GLY A 161 1.73 11.18 -0.74
N ASN A 162 1.56 11.34 0.58
CA ASN A 162 1.12 12.59 1.19
C ASN A 162 2.17 13.10 2.20
N ILE A 163 3.04 14.00 1.74
CA ILE A 163 4.12 14.58 2.57
C ILE A 163 3.59 15.39 3.76
N SER A 164 2.36 15.92 3.65
CA SER A 164 1.72 16.76 4.66
C SER A 164 1.12 15.96 5.83
N LEU A 165 1.04 14.63 5.72
CA LEU A 165 0.61 13.79 6.85
C LEU A 165 1.56 13.93 8.04
N PRO A 166 1.09 13.93 9.29
CA PRO A 166 1.97 13.73 10.44
C PRO A 166 2.66 12.35 10.38
N ASP A 167 3.91 12.27 10.83
CA ASP A 167 4.65 10.99 10.84
C ASP A 167 3.99 9.95 11.77
N GLU A 168 3.37 10.41 12.85
CA GLU A 168 2.59 9.59 13.78
C GLU A 168 1.37 8.92 13.11
N ASP A 169 0.69 9.63 12.22
CA ASP A 169 -0.46 9.12 11.47
C ASP A 169 -0.03 8.00 10.50
N VAL A 170 1.15 8.15 9.88
CA VAL A 170 1.75 7.10 9.04
C VAL A 170 2.11 5.88 9.90
N LYS A 171 2.73 6.08 11.06
CA LYS A 171 3.07 4.98 11.99
C LYS A 171 1.83 4.25 12.48
N ASN A 172 0.77 4.98 12.82
CA ASN A 172 -0.52 4.41 13.21
C ASN A 172 -1.12 3.57 12.06
N ALA A 173 -1.04 4.04 10.81
CA ALA A 173 -1.50 3.29 9.65
C ALA A 173 -0.73 1.97 9.46
N VAL A 174 0.60 2.02 9.59
CA VAL A 174 1.45 0.81 9.51
C VAL A 174 1.12 -0.16 10.63
N ALA A 175 0.95 0.32 11.87
CA ALA A 175 0.52 -0.50 13.00
C ALA A 175 -0.84 -1.16 12.76
N PHE A 176 -1.81 -0.42 12.22
CA PHE A 176 -3.11 -0.97 11.82
C PHE A 176 -2.97 -2.09 10.79
N MET A 177 -2.17 -1.89 9.75
CA MET A 177 -1.94 -2.91 8.72
C MET A 177 -1.28 -4.17 9.28
N VAL A 178 -0.27 -4.02 10.15
CA VAL A 178 0.37 -5.13 10.85
C VAL A 178 -0.62 -5.86 11.76
N SER A 179 -1.48 -5.14 12.49
CA SER A 179 -2.50 -5.75 13.36
C SER A 179 -3.45 -6.70 12.64
N LYS A 180 -3.66 -6.48 11.34
CA LYS A 180 -4.54 -7.28 10.48
C LYS A 180 -3.82 -8.45 9.82
N ALA A 181 -2.49 -8.48 9.88
CA ALA A 181 -1.66 -9.43 9.14
C ALA A 181 -0.72 -10.27 10.02
N GLN A 182 -0.75 -10.12 11.35
CA GLN A 182 -0.02 -10.98 12.29
C GLN A 182 -0.79 -12.23 12.75
#